data_AF-A0A2M6ZAW3-F1
#
_entry.id   AF-A0A2M6ZAW3-F1
#
_cell.length_a   1.000
_cell.length_b   1.000
_cell.length_c   1.000
_cell.angle_alpha   90.00
_cell.angle_beta   90.00
_cell.angle_gamma   90.00
#
_symmetry.space_group_name_H-M   'P 1'
#
loop_
_entity.id
_entity.type
_entity.pdbx_description
1 polymer ?
#
loop_
_entity_poly.entity_id
_entity_poly.type
_entity_poly.pdbx_seq_one_letter_code
_entity_poly.pdbx_strand_id
1 'polypeptide(L)' 'MEYAEAKEKIISELSKKKGKSKFYFNDLAKILEAKPRDAKKIVNQLVQEQVLEFWSSGSTSMYGLKGAGKQGTTEEGE' A
#
# COMPACT_ATOMS: atom_id res chain seq x y z
N MET A 1 2.99 -18.18 -2.00
CA MET A 1 2.01 -17.10 -2.14
C MET A 1 2.08 -16.64 -3.57
N GLU A 2 1.05 -16.96 -4.35
CA GLU A 2 0.96 -16.41 -5.69
C GLU A 2 0.77 -14.89 -5.59
N TYR A 3 1.37 -14.14 -6.52
CA TYR A 3 1.25 -12.69 -6.58
C TYR A 3 -0.22 -12.23 -6.58
N ALA A 4 -1.09 -13.02 -7.24
CA ALA A 4 -2.52 -12.79 -7.29
C ALA A 4 -3.17 -12.80 -5.89
N GLU A 5 -2.87 -13.80 -5.06
CA GLU A 5 -3.39 -13.89 -3.69
C GLU A 5 -2.89 -12.72 -2.83
N ALA A 6 -1.61 -12.36 -2.98
CA ALA A 6 -1.01 -11.25 -2.25
C ALA A 6 -1.68 -9.91 -2.58
N LYS A 7 -1.97 -9.69 -3.87
CA LYS A 7 -2.68 -8.52 -4.39
C LYS A 7 -4.08 -8.41 -3.81
N GLU A 8 -4.88 -9.48 -3.92
CA GLU A 8 -6.24 -9.48 -3.38
C GLU A 8 -6.25 -9.30 -1.86
N LYS A 9 -5.34 -9.96 -1.14
CA LYS A 9 -5.22 -9.81 0.32
C LYS A 9 -4.92 -8.37 0.72
N ILE A 10 -3.96 -7.72 0.03
CA ILE A 10 -3.66 -6.30 0.23
C ILE A 10 -4.88 -5.43 -0.06
N ILE A 11 -5.56 -5.60 -1.20
CA ILE A 11 -6.71 -4.77 -1.58
C ILE A 11 -7.85 -4.93 -0.57
N SER A 12 -8.17 -6.17 -0.19
CA SER A 12 -9.20 -6.48 0.79
C SER A 12 -8.88 -5.85 2.16
N GLU A 13 -7.66 -6.01 2.66
CA GLU A 13 -7.27 -5.46 3.96
C GLU A 13 -7.22 -3.92 3.96
N LEU A 14 -6.74 -3.32 2.88
CA LEU A 14 -6.75 -1.86 2.70
C LEU A 14 -8.18 -1.33 2.60
N SER A 15 -9.07 -2.02 1.87
CA SER A 15 -10.47 -1.62 1.72
C SER A 15 -11.28 -1.74 3.01
N LYS A 16 -10.92 -2.66 3.92
CA LYS A 16 -11.57 -2.80 5.23
C LYS A 16 -11.21 -1.66 6.19
N LYS A 17 -10.01 -1.08 6.07
CA LYS A 17 -9.54 -0.01 6.95
C LYS A 17 -10.12 1.34 6.52
N LYS A 18 -11.39 1.56 6.86
CA LYS A 18 -12.08 2.85 6.68
C LYS A 18 -11.32 4.00 7.35
N GLY A 19 -11.11 5.09 6.61
CA GLY A 19 -10.50 6.34 7.10
C GLY A 19 -8.97 6.41 7.01
N LYS A 20 -8.28 5.31 6.67
CA LYS A 20 -6.83 5.33 6.42
C LYS A 20 -6.55 4.95 4.97
N SER A 21 -6.05 5.89 4.19
CA SER A 21 -5.70 5.66 2.78
C SER A 21 -4.21 5.35 2.57
N LYS A 22 -3.39 5.52 3.61
CA LYS A 22 -1.93 5.34 3.58
C LYS A 22 -1.47 4.41 4.72
N PHE A 23 -0.56 3.49 4.43
CA PHE A 23 -0.06 2.45 5.32
C PHE A 23 1.44 2.29 5.20
N TYR A 24 2.12 1.94 6.30
CA TYR A 24 3.55 1.73 6.23
C TYR A 24 3.89 0.41 5.53
N PHE A 25 5.09 0.35 4.95
CA PHE A 25 5.62 -0.88 4.37
C PHE A 25 5.53 -2.09 5.33
N ASN A 26 5.84 -1.86 6.61
CA ASN A 26 5.79 -2.91 7.64
C ASN A 26 4.36 -3.46 7.84
N ASP A 27 3.31 -2.63 7.72
CA ASP A 27 1.93 -3.10 7.77
C ASP A 27 1.61 -3.99 6.58
N LEU A 28 2.02 -3.59 5.36
CA LEU A 28 1.81 -4.40 4.16
C LEU A 28 2.55 -5.73 4.22
N ALA A 29 3.81 -5.73 4.67
CA ALA A 29 4.57 -6.95 4.87
C ALA A 29 3.91 -7.90 5.89
N LYS A 30 3.33 -7.33 6.96
CA LYS A 30 2.59 -8.09 7.97
C LYS A 30 1.27 -8.65 7.45
N ILE A 31 0.52 -7.90 6.63
CA ILE A 31 -0.70 -8.36 5.95
C ILE A 31 -0.40 -9.54 5.00
N LEU A 32 0.69 -9.41 4.25
CA LEU A 32 1.15 -10.46 3.35
C LEU A 32 1.71 -11.68 4.09
N GLU A 33 1.95 -11.58 5.40
CA GLU A 33 2.62 -12.62 6.21
C GLU A 33 3.90 -13.15 5.52
N ALA A 34 4.54 -12.27 4.75
CA ALA A 34 5.65 -12.60 3.87
C ALA A 34 6.94 -11.98 4.42
N LYS A 35 8.08 -12.55 4.04
CA LYS A 35 9.36 -11.94 4.36
C LYS A 35 9.42 -10.53 3.76
N PRO A 36 10.06 -9.56 4.42
CA PRO A 36 10.17 -8.18 3.93
C PRO A 36 10.69 -8.10 2.49
N ARG A 37 11.57 -9.03 2.11
CA ARG A 37 12.16 -9.10 0.78
C ARG A 37 11.13 -9.46 -0.31
N ASP A 38 10.20 -10.37 0.00
CA ASP A 38 9.15 -10.80 -0.92
C ASP A 38 8.02 -9.78 -0.96
N ALA A 39 7.60 -9.29 0.21
CA ALA A 39 6.64 -8.20 0.32
C ALA A 39 7.08 -6.96 -0.47
N LYS A 40 8.37 -6.59 -0.40
CA LYS A 40 8.91 -5.45 -1.16
C LYS A 40 8.77 -5.64 -2.68
N LYS A 41 9.03 -6.85 -3.19
CA LYS A 41 8.85 -7.16 -4.62
C LYS A 41 7.38 -7.00 -5.02
N ILE A 42 6.48 -7.60 -4.25
CA ILE A 42 5.03 -7.55 -4.51
C ILE A 42 4.53 -6.10 -4.47
N VAL A 43 4.86 -5.34 -3.43
CA VAL A 43 4.44 -3.95 -3.26
C VAL A 43 5.00 -3.06 -4.37
N ASN A 44 6.28 -3.19 -4.73
CA ASN A 44 6.84 -2.45 -5.87
C ASN A 44 6.12 -2.78 -7.17
N GLN A 45 5.82 -4.06 -7.42
CA GLN A 45 5.10 -4.48 -8.61
C GLN A 45 3.69 -3.88 -8.64
N LEU A 46 2.98 -3.86 -7.51
CA LEU A 46 1.67 -3.22 -7.39
C LEU A 46 1.72 -1.69 -7.60
N VAL A 47 2.81 -1.03 -7.20
CA VAL A 47 3.03 0.40 -7.49
C VAL A 47 3.29 0.62 -8.98
N GLN A 48 4.08 -0.26 -9.61
CA GLN A 48 4.31 -0.22 -11.07
C GLN A 48 3.02 -0.45 -11.86
N GLU A 49 2.17 -1.38 -11.42
CA GLU A 49 0.86 -1.64 -12.01
C GLU A 49 -0.19 -0.55 -11.69
N GLN A 50 0.19 0.52 -10.98
CA GLN A 50 -0.73 1.60 -10.55
C GLN A 50 -1.91 1.07 -9.71
N VAL A 51 -1.73 -0.06 -9.02
CA VAL A 51 -2.72 -0.58 -8.06
C VAL A 51 -2.51 0.08 -6.69
N LEU A 52 -1.25 0.22 -6.30
CA LEU A 52 -0.84 0.98 -5.12
C LEU A 52 -0.19 2.29 -5.52
N GLU A 53 -0.30 3.25 -4.62
CA GLU A 53 0.37 4.55 -4.73
C GLU A 53 1.41 4.62 -3.62
N PHE A 54 2.61 5.11 -3.96
CA PHE A 54 3.75 5.21 -3.06
C PHE A 54 3.92 6.67 -2.63
N TRP A 55 4.12 6.86 -1.32
CA TRP A 55 4.49 8.15 -0.74
C TRP A 55 5.76 8.00 0.07
N SER A 56 6.71 8.91 -0.16
CA SER A 56 7.86 9.08 0.72
C SER A 56 7.43 9.91 1.93
N SER A 57 7.56 9.36 3.14
CA SER A 57 7.29 10.07 4.39
C SER A 57 8.57 10.12 5.22
N GLY A 58 9.49 10.99 4.79
CA GLY A 58 10.79 11.19 5.44
C GLY A 58 11.62 9.90 5.53
N SER A 59 11.79 9.38 6.75
CA SER A 59 12.56 8.17 7.03
C SER A 59 11.84 6.86 6.70
N THR A 60 10.58 6.91 6.26
CA THR A 60 9.77 5.72 5.99
C THR A 60 8.95 5.84 4.70
N SER A 61 8.53 4.67 4.20
CA SER A 61 7.75 4.53 2.98
C SER A 61 6.30 4.19 3.31
N MET A 62 5.37 4.96 2.74
CA MET A 62 3.94 4.72 2.85
C MET A 62 3.36 4.27 1.51
N TYR A 63 2.34 3.44 1.58
CA TYR A 63 1.69 2.79 0.46
C TYR A 63 0.19 2.71 0.70
N GLY A 64 -0.60 2.66 -0.35
CA GLY A 64 -2.06 2.68 -0.22
C GLY A 64 -2.72 2.45 -1.56
N LEU A 65 -4.01 2.14 -1.55
CA LEU A 65 -4.75 1.90 -2.78
C LEU A 65 -4.79 3.16 -3.63
N LYS A 66 -4.42 3.02 -4.91
CA LYS A 66 -4.52 4.12 -5.86
C LYS A 66 -5.97 4.60 -5.92
N GLY A 67 -6.18 5.91 -5.75
CA GLY A 67 -7.51 6.52 -5.70
C GLY A 67 -8.16 6.54 -4.32
N ALA A 68 -7.74 5.72 -3.35
CA ALA A 68 -8.25 5.80 -1.97
C ALA A 68 -7.80 7.10 -1.26
N GLY A 69 -6.70 7.70 -1.72
CA GLY A 69 -6.23 9.00 -1.23
C GLY A 69 -7.06 10.20 -1.71
N LYS A 70 -7.90 10.06 -2.75
CA LYS A 70 -8.69 11.18 -3.29
C LYS A 70 -9.94 11.53 -2.47
N GLN A 71 -10.23 10.81 -1.40
CA GLN A 71 -11.49 11.00 -0.65
C GLN A 71 -11.36 11.87 0.62
N GLY A 72 -10.26 12.61 0.85
CA GLY A 72 -10.20 13.45 2.07
C GLY A 72 -9.00 14.35 2.37
N THR A 73 -8.15 14.74 1.42
CA THR A 73 -7.12 15.78 1.70
C THR A 73 -6.87 16.59 0.44
N THR A 74 -7.57 17.72 0.32
CA THR A 74 -6.92 18.99 -0.01
C THR A 74 -5.71 19.12 0.91
N GLU A 75 -4.51 19.27 0.34
CA GLU A 75 -3.33 19.98 0.87
C GLU A 75 -2.10 19.47 0.10
N GLU A 76 -2.02 19.87 -1.17
CA GLU A 76 -0.75 20.17 -1.82
C GLU A 76 -0.52 21.68 -1.60
N GLY A 77 0.63 22.02 -1.01
CA GLY A 77 1.30 23.30 -1.23
C GLY A 77 0.93 24.45 -0.29
N GLU A 78 1.73 24.64 0.75
CA GLU A 78 2.58 25.84 0.88
C GLU A 78 3.89 25.50 1.59
#